data_AF-A0AAV1YEL4-F1
#
_entry.id   AF-A0AAV1YEL4-F1
#
_cell.length_a   1.000
_cell.length_b   1.000
_cell.length_c   1.000
_cell.angle_alpha   90.00
_cell.angle_beta   90.00
_cell.angle_gamma   90.00
#
_symmetry.space_group_name_H-M   'P 1'
#
loop_
_entity.id
_entity.type
_entity.pdbx_description
1 polymer ?
#
loop_
_entity_poly.entity_id
_entity_poly.type
_entity_poly.pdbx_seq_one_letter_code
_entity_poly.pdbx_strand_id
1 'polypeptide(L)'
;MWSGGLTIFAPEDTAFSKLKAGFLNSLNDIQKVELLQFHTLSSFISISNFDTLTNPVQTQAGDHSKRLQFNVTTYGGSQVGMTTGTVNATVAGDGNLI
;
A
#
# COMPACT_ATOMS: atom_id res chain seq x y z
N MET A 1 24.26 5.80 6.58
CA MET A 1 23.40 4.89 7.36
C MET A 1 22.00 4.92 6.74
N TRP A 2 21.85 4.31 5.57
CA TRP A 2 20.54 4.00 4.97
C TRP A 2 20.55 2.49 4.76
N SER A 3 20.12 1.74 5.77
CA SER A 3 20.08 0.27 5.75
C SER A 3 18.65 -0.27 5.91
N GLY A 4 17.63 0.56 5.69
CA GLY A 4 16.25 0.13 5.65
C GLY A 4 15.88 -0.30 4.24
N GLY A 5 15.35 -1.50 4.08
CA GLY A 5 14.73 -1.92 2.83
C GLY A 5 13.40 -1.19 2.58
N LEU A 6 12.76 -1.50 1.45
CA LEU A 6 11.50 -0.89 1.04
C LEU A 6 10.47 -2.00 0.79
N THR A 7 9.21 -1.76 1.17
CA THR A 7 8.08 -2.57 0.71
C THR A 7 7.21 -1.72 -0.19
N ILE A 8 6.98 -2.18 -1.43
CA ILE A 8 6.13 -1.52 -2.43
C ILE A 8 4.92 -2.41 -2.70
N PHE A 9 3.73 -1.83 -2.68
CA PHE A 9 2.48 -2.46 -3.08
C PHE A 9 2.14 -2.04 -4.52
N ALA A 10 2.40 -2.89 -5.50
CA ALA A 10 2.20 -2.57 -6.91
C ALA A 10 0.81 -3.05 -7.39
N PRO A 11 -0.13 -2.16 -7.73
CA PRO A 11 -1.42 -2.60 -8.24
C PRO A 11 -1.27 -3.41 -9.53
N GLU A 12 -2.10 -4.43 -9.73
CA GLU A 12 -2.24 -5.09 -11.02
C GLU A 12 -2.78 -4.13 -12.10
N ASP A 13 -2.54 -4.45 -13.36
CA ASP A 13 -3.07 -3.71 -14.52
C ASP A 13 -4.61 -3.56 -14.45
N THR A 14 -5.30 -4.56 -13.89
CA THR A 14 -6.76 -4.55 -13.72
C THR A 14 -7.25 -3.52 -12.70
N ALA A 15 -6.39 -3.08 -11.77
CA ALA A 15 -6.74 -2.00 -10.85
C ALA A 15 -6.83 -0.65 -11.58
N PHE A 16 -5.99 -0.43 -12.59
CA PHE A 16 -6.00 0.80 -13.37
C PHE A 16 -7.22 0.91 -14.29
N SER A 17 -7.76 -0.20 -14.77
CA SER A 17 -8.98 -0.20 -15.59
C SER A 17 -10.25 0.15 -14.80
N LYS A 18 -10.23 0.00 -13.47
CA LYS A 18 -11.30 0.42 -12.56
C LYS A 18 -11.29 1.93 -12.27
N LEU A 19 -10.25 2.65 -12.68
CA LEU A 19 -10.18 4.09 -12.52
C LEU A 19 -11.10 4.80 -13.51
N LYS A 20 -11.68 5.92 -13.08
CA LYS A 20 -12.40 6.82 -14.00
C LYS A 20 -11.44 7.26 -15.11
N ALA A 21 -11.91 7.23 -16.36
CA ALA A 21 -11.13 7.68 -17.51
C ALA A 21 -10.54 9.09 -17.27
N GLY A 22 -9.24 9.24 -17.51
CA GLY A 22 -8.51 10.49 -17.31
C GLY A 22 -8.12 10.80 -15.86
N PHE A 23 -8.43 9.95 -14.87
CA PHE A 23 -8.09 10.20 -13.46
C PHE A 23 -6.60 10.48 -13.25
N LEU A 24 -5.72 9.58 -13.69
CA LEU A 24 -4.26 9.77 -13.53
C LEU A 24 -3.74 11.02 -14.27
N ASN A 25 -4.37 11.39 -15.39
CA ASN A 25 -4.02 12.59 -16.16
C ASN A 25 -4.47 13.88 -15.47
N SER A 26 -5.48 13.81 -14.59
CA SER A 26 -5.96 14.95 -13.80
C SER A 26 -5.08 15.28 -12.61
N LEU A 27 -4.16 14.39 -12.23
CA LEU A 27 -3.24 14.58 -11.11
C LEU A 27 -2.07 15.48 -11.51
N ASN A 28 -1.72 16.43 -10.65
CA ASN A 28 -0.46 17.17 -10.77
C ASN A 28 0.74 16.34 -10.25
N ASP A 29 1.96 16.83 -10.46
CA ASP A 29 3.17 16.08 -10.12
C ASP A 29 3.30 15.78 -8.62
N ILE A 30 2.89 16.71 -7.76
CA ILE A 30 2.87 16.51 -6.31
C ILE A 30 1.88 15.39 -5.94
N GLN A 31 0.70 15.38 -6.55
CA GLN A 31 -0.31 14.34 -6.33
C GLN A 31 0.13 12.98 -6.86
N LYS A 32 0.85 12.92 -7.98
CA LYS A 32 1.43 11.67 -8.49
C LYS A 32 2.51 11.13 -7.55
N VAL A 33 3.36 11.99 -7.02
CA VAL A 33 4.37 11.61 -6.03
C VAL A 33 3.70 11.09 -4.75
N GLU A 34 2.68 11.79 -4.23
CA GLU A 34 1.91 11.35 -3.06
C GLU A 34 1.24 9.99 -3.30
N LEU A 35 0.68 9.78 -4.50
CA LEU A 35 0.08 8.51 -4.91
C LEU A 35 1.10 7.36 -4.87
N LEU A 36 2.30 7.56 -5.40
CA LEU A 36 3.36 6.54 -5.38
C LEU A 36 3.87 6.30 -3.95
N GLN A 37 4.03 7.36 -3.16
CA GLN A 37 4.45 7.27 -1.78
C GLN A 37 3.42 6.53 -0.90
N PHE A 38 2.13 6.61 -1.23
CA PHE A 38 1.07 5.86 -0.55
C PHE A 38 1.22 4.34 -0.75
N HIS A 39 1.79 3.91 -1.88
CA HIS A 39 2.04 2.50 -2.17
C HIS A 39 3.35 1.98 -1.56
N THR A 40 3.99 2.73 -0.67
CA THR A 40 5.35 2.45 -0.20
C THR A 40 5.47 2.54 1.33
N LEU A 41 6.21 1.60 1.94
CA LEU A 41 6.65 1.64 3.34
C LEU A 41 8.17 1.80 3.41
N SER A 42 8.70 2.61 4.34
CA SER A 42 10.14 2.85 4.55
C SER A 42 10.88 1.71 5.26
N SER A 43 10.34 0.50 5.19
CA SER A 43 10.96 -0.69 5.76
C SER A 43 10.60 -1.89 4.92
N PHE A 44 11.55 -2.80 4.76
CA PHE A 44 11.26 -4.11 4.18
C PHE A 44 10.55 -4.96 5.23
N ILE A 45 9.36 -5.41 4.88
CA ILE A 45 8.51 -6.26 5.71
C ILE A 45 8.15 -7.47 4.86
N SER A 46 8.58 -8.66 5.28
CA SER A 46 8.12 -9.92 4.68
C SER A 46 6.68 -10.19 5.07
N ILE A 47 5.96 -10.95 4.24
CA ILE A 47 4.55 -11.31 4.49
C ILE A 47 4.35 -11.96 5.88
N SER A 48 5.30 -12.77 6.32
CA SER A 48 5.31 -13.41 7.64
C SER A 48 5.38 -12.44 8.82
N ASN A 49 5.83 -11.20 8.59
CA ASN A 49 6.09 -10.21 9.65
C ASN A 49 5.06 -9.07 9.64
N PHE A 50 4.04 -9.11 8.77
CA PHE A 50 3.01 -8.07 8.72
C PHE A 50 2.15 -8.00 9.99
N ASP A 51 2.10 -9.08 10.75
CA ASP A 51 1.42 -9.18 12.05
C ASP A 51 2.12 -8.35 13.14
N THR A 52 3.41 -8.03 12.94
CA THR A 52 4.19 -7.16 13.84
C THR A 52 3.88 -5.68 13.66
N LEU A 53 3.15 -5.30 12.60
CA LEU A 53 2.80 -3.91 12.33
C LEU A 53 1.67 -3.45 13.24
N THR A 54 1.78 -2.21 13.75
CA THR A 54 0.71 -1.56 14.50
C THR A 54 -0.22 -0.83 13.53
N ASN A 55 -1.52 -1.09 13.66
CA ASN A 55 -2.55 -0.37 12.92
C ASN A 55 -2.86 0.99 13.57
N PRO A 56 -3.08 2.06 12.78
CA PRO A 56 -2.98 2.11 11.32
C PRO A 56 -1.53 2.25 10.82
N VAL A 57 -1.20 1.54 9.74
CA VAL A 57 0.13 1.54 9.12
C VAL A 57 0.35 2.86 8.36
N GLN A 58 1.47 3.53 8.63
CA GLN A 58 1.88 4.75 7.93
C GLN A 58 2.59 4.43 6.61
N THR A 59 2.22 5.13 5.56
CA THR A 59 2.90 5.06 4.25
C THR A 59 3.99 6.13 4.15
N GLN A 60 4.76 6.11 3.06
CA GLN A 60 5.71 7.17 2.75
C GLN A 60 5.05 8.49 2.36
N ALA A 61 3.73 8.53 2.13
CA ALA A 61 3.04 9.75 1.74
C ALA A 61 2.89 10.75 2.91
N GLY A 62 3.26 10.37 4.13
CA GLY A 62 3.36 11.26 5.28
C GLY A 62 2.31 11.02 6.37
N ASP A 63 2.23 11.95 7.31
CA ASP A 63 1.54 11.81 8.60
C ASP A 63 0.08 12.28 8.60
N HIS A 64 -0.52 12.54 7.43
CA HIS A 64 -1.92 12.94 7.31
C HIS A 64 -2.82 11.87 7.93
N SER A 65 -3.25 12.11 9.17
CA SER A 65 -3.68 11.08 10.13
C SER A 65 -4.90 10.24 9.76
N LYS A 66 -5.50 10.45 8.58
CA LYS A 66 -6.71 9.75 8.13
C LYS A 66 -6.74 9.41 6.63
N ARG A 67 -5.85 9.98 5.81
CA ARG A 67 -5.92 9.84 4.34
C ARG A 67 -4.86 8.90 3.79
N LEU A 68 -3.69 8.83 4.45
CA LEU A 68 -2.48 8.21 3.89
C LEU A 68 -2.03 6.99 4.68
N GLN A 69 -2.98 6.33 5.34
CA GLN A 69 -2.76 5.18 6.21
C GLN A 69 -3.72 4.05 5.83
N PHE A 70 -3.36 2.82 6.15
CA PHE A 70 -4.23 1.65 5.98
C PHE A 70 -4.08 0.69 7.17
N ASN A 71 -5.08 -0.15 7.39
CA ASN A 71 -5.00 -1.24 8.36
C ASN A 71 -4.58 -2.54 7.66
N VAL A 72 -3.82 -3.37 8.35
CA VAL A 72 -3.43 -4.71 7.92
C VAL A 72 -4.09 -5.79 8.77
N THR A 73 -4.40 -6.91 8.12
CA THR A 73 -4.87 -8.14 8.76
C THR A 73 -4.13 -9.31 8.13
N THR A 74 -3.44 -10.12 8.91
CA THR A 74 -2.72 -11.30 8.42
C THR A 74 -3.57 -12.57 8.49
N TYR A 75 -3.55 -13.37 7.44
CA TYR A 75 -4.25 -14.65 7.35
C TYR A 75 -3.24 -15.80 7.23
N GLY A 76 -3.10 -16.59 8.28
CA GLY A 76 -2.30 -17.83 8.26
C GLY A 76 -0.81 -17.66 7.90
N GLY A 77 -0.25 -16.44 8.03
CA GLY A 77 1.17 -16.14 7.76
C GLY A 77 1.56 -16.06 6.28
N SER A 78 0.63 -16.30 5.36
CA SER A 78 0.91 -16.37 3.90
C SER A 78 0.13 -15.34 3.08
N GLN A 79 -0.79 -14.61 3.72
CA GLN A 79 -1.61 -13.59 3.07
C GLN A 79 -1.84 -12.40 4.01
N VAL A 80 -1.87 -11.21 3.43
CA VAL A 80 -2.13 -9.95 4.14
C VAL A 80 -3.29 -9.24 3.46
N GLY A 81 -4.38 -9.01 4.19
CA GLY A 81 -5.43 -8.08 3.80
C GLY A 81 -5.09 -6.65 4.24
N MET A 82 -5.43 -5.68 3.41
CA MET A 82 -5.23 -4.26 3.65
C MET A 82 -6.56 -3.53 3.47
N THR A 83 -6.84 -2.54 4.33
CA THR A 83 -8.05 -1.72 4.19
C THR A 83 -7.81 -0.25 4.51
N THR A 84 -8.34 0.63 3.66
CA THR A 84 -8.40 2.08 3.90
C THR A 84 -9.75 2.53 4.49
N GLY A 85 -10.64 1.58 4.79
CA GLY A 85 -12.03 1.82 5.17
C GLY A 85 -12.98 2.05 3.98
N THR A 86 -12.45 2.34 2.79
CA THR A 86 -13.22 2.42 1.53
C THR A 86 -12.80 1.35 0.52
N VAL A 87 -11.52 1.00 0.50
CA VAL A 87 -10.95 -0.02 -0.39
C VAL A 87 -10.35 -1.13 0.44
N ASN A 88 -10.56 -2.37 0.01
CA ASN A 88 -9.88 -3.55 0.52
C ASN A 88 -8.96 -4.10 -0.59
N ALA A 89 -7.77 -4.52 -0.22
CA ALA A 89 -6.79 -5.16 -1.11
C ALA A 89 -6.17 -6.35 -0.39
N THR A 90 -5.66 -7.32 -1.13
CA THR A 90 -5.02 -8.50 -0.54
C THR A 90 -3.70 -8.82 -1.23
N VAL A 91 -2.72 -9.23 -0.45
CA VAL A 91 -1.39 -9.65 -0.91
C VAL A 91 -1.21 -11.11 -0.55
N ALA A 92 -0.91 -11.95 -1.54
CA ALA A 92 -0.56 -13.36 -1.30
C ALA A 92 0.96 -13.57 -1.45
N GLY A 93 1.49 -14.56 -0.72
CA GLY A 93 2.92 -14.94 -0.70
C GLY A 93 3.50 -15.44 -2.01
N ASP A 94 2.69 -15.55 -3.05
CA ASP A 94 3.07 -15.88 -4.43
C ASP A 94 3.35 -14.64 -5.29
N GLY A 95 3.24 -13.42 -4.73
CA GLY A 95 3.52 -12.18 -5.43
C GLY A 95 2.32 -11.61 -6.21
N ASN A 96 1.12 -12.18 -6.07
CA ASN A 96 -0.09 -11.62 -6.66
C ASN A 96 -0.81 -10.68 -5.69
N LEU A 97 -1.22 -9.52 -6.22
CA LEU A 97 -1.93 -8.45 -5.51
C LEU A 97 -3.37 -8.38 -6.04
N ILE A 98 -4.33 -8.86 -5.25
CA ILE A 98 -5.77 -8.96 -5.59
C ILE A 98 -6.60 -7.80 -5.04
#